data_AF-A0A4V2FYB4-F1
#
_entry.id   AF-A0A4V2FYB4-F1
#
_cell.length_a   1.000
_cell.length_b   1.000
_cell.length_c   1.000
_cell.angle_alpha   90.00
_cell.angle_beta   90.00
_cell.angle_gamma   90.00
#
_symmetry.space_group_name_H-M   'P 1'
#
loop_
_entity.id
_entity.type
_entity.pdbx_description
1 polymer ?
#
loop_
_entity_poly.entity_id
_entity_poly.type
_entity_poly.pdbx_seq_one_letter_code
_entity_poly.pdbx_strand_id
1 'polypeptide(L)'
;MAAPIELTRTHRVLIGVVVFGAVIIAGIGFAGSYAAVRELALKKGFGNFSYVFPIGIDAGICVLLALDLLLTWIRIPFPLLRQTAWLLTAATIAFNGAAAWPDPLGVGMHAVIPVLFVVSVEAARHAIGRIADITADKHMEGVRLTRWLLSPVPTFLLWRRMNISMPI
;
A
#
# COMPACT_ATOMS: atom_id res chain seq x y z
N MET A 1 25.92 9.50 1.28
CA MET A 1 24.75 10.38 1.49
C MET A 1 23.99 10.41 0.17
N ALA A 2 22.81 9.79 0.07
CA ALA A 2 21.96 10.01 -1.09
C ALA A 2 21.28 11.37 -0.89
N ALA A 3 21.48 12.30 -1.81
CA ALA A 3 20.83 13.61 -1.74
C ALA A 3 19.31 13.44 -1.68
N PRO A 4 18.59 14.23 -0.87
CA PRO A 4 17.13 14.24 -0.93
C PRO A 4 16.71 14.52 -2.37
N ILE A 5 15.82 13.70 -2.92
CA ILE A 5 15.31 13.90 -4.28
C ILE A 5 14.63 15.27 -4.30
N GLU A 6 15.26 16.25 -4.95
CA GLU A 6 14.62 17.55 -5.17
C GLU A 6 13.51 17.37 -6.20
N LEU A 7 12.27 17.41 -5.71
CA LEU A 7 11.09 17.39 -6.56
C LEU A 7 11.00 18.70 -7.32
N THR A 8 11.52 18.68 -8.56
CA THR A 8 11.30 19.74 -9.55
C THR A 8 9.81 20.04 -9.72
N ARG A 9 9.49 21.25 -10.22
CA ARG A 9 8.10 21.66 -10.49
C ARG A 9 7.37 20.64 -11.36
N THR A 10 8.05 20.06 -12.34
CA THR A 10 7.53 19.01 -13.22
C THR A 10 7.17 17.73 -12.45
N HIS A 11 8.02 17.29 -11.50
CA HIS A 11 7.71 16.13 -10.65
C HIS A 11 6.46 16.37 -9.79
N ARG A 12 6.29 17.58 -9.23
CA ARG A 12 5.10 17.91 -8.43
C ARG A 12 3.82 17.92 -9.25
N VAL A 13 3.87 18.50 -10.46
CA VAL A 13 2.73 18.48 -11.39
C VAL A 13 2.40 17.05 -11.80
N LEU A 14 3.40 16.24 -12.12
CA LEU A 14 3.19 14.84 -12.49
C LEU A 14 2.57 14.03 -11.34
N ILE A 15 3.04 14.20 -10.10
CA ILE A 15 2.42 13.58 -8.91
C ILE A 15 0.96 14.00 -8.80
N GLY A 16 0.66 15.30 -8.95
CA GLY A 16 -0.71 15.80 -8.91
C GLY A 16 -1.62 15.15 -9.97
N VAL A 17 -1.15 15.06 -11.21
CA VAL A 17 -1.87 14.41 -12.31
C VAL A 17 -2.09 12.92 -12.04
N VAL A 18 -1.07 12.21 -11.57
CA VAL A 18 -1.17 10.77 -11.24
C VAL A 18 -2.15 10.53 -10.09
N VAL A 19 -2.06 11.32 -9.01
CA VAL A 19 -2.98 11.20 -7.86
C VAL A 19 -4.41 11.49 -8.29
N PHE A 20 -4.62 12.56 -9.07
CA PHE A 20 -5.95 12.92 -9.58
C PHE A 20 -6.52 11.81 -10.48
N GLY A 21 -5.74 11.30 -11.42
CA GLY A 21 -6.13 10.18 -12.27
C GLY A 21 -6.44 8.92 -11.48
N ALA A 22 -5.63 8.59 -10.47
CA ALA A 22 -5.85 7.45 -9.59
C ALA A 22 -7.16 7.59 -8.79
N VAL A 23 -7.49 8.78 -8.29
CA VAL A 23 -8.76 9.04 -7.58
C VAL A 23 -9.96 8.85 -8.50
N ILE A 24 -9.90 9.34 -9.74
CA ILE A 24 -10.98 9.15 -10.73
C ILE A 24 -11.16 7.67 -11.06
N ILE A 25 -10.07 6.97 -11.38
CA ILE A 25 -10.09 5.54 -11.70
C ILE A 25 -10.65 4.74 -10.51
N ALA A 26 -10.22 5.07 -9.29
CA ALA A 26 -10.71 4.44 -8.08
C ALA A 26 -12.21 4.67 -7.88
N GLY A 27 -12.71 5.90 -8.07
CA GLY A 27 -14.13 6.21 -7.94
C GLY A 27 -15.01 5.48 -8.96
N ILE A 28 -14.60 5.46 -10.23
CA ILE A 28 -15.31 4.76 -11.29
C ILE A 28 -15.29 3.25 -11.05
N GLY A 29 -14.12 2.70 -10.72
CA GLY A 29 -13.95 1.27 -10.50
C GLY A 29 -14.71 0.78 -9.27
N PHE A 30 -14.71 1.56 -8.19
CA PHE A 30 -15.48 1.28 -6.99
C PHE A 30 -16.99 1.27 -7.29
N ALA A 31 -17.51 2.28 -8.00
CA ALA A 31 -18.92 2.34 -8.35
C ALA A 31 -19.37 1.15 -9.22
N GLY A 32 -18.56 0.78 -10.22
CA GLY A 32 -18.81 -0.36 -11.08
C GLY A 32 -18.76 -1.69 -10.32
N SER A 33 -17.74 -1.89 -9.50
CA SER A 33 -17.57 -3.09 -8.66
C SER A 33 -18.69 -3.24 -7.65
N TYR A 34 -19.06 -2.14 -6.98
CA TYR A 34 -20.15 -2.11 -6.01
C TYR A 34 -21.46 -2.57 -6.65
N ALA A 35 -21.81 -2.03 -7.82
CA ALA A 35 -23.04 -2.40 -8.50
C ALA A 35 -23.07 -3.90 -8.86
N ALA A 36 -21.96 -4.41 -9.43
CA ALA A 36 -21.83 -5.80 -9.85
C ALA A 36 -21.93 -6.78 -8.66
N VAL A 37 -21.15 -6.54 -7.60
CA VAL A 37 -21.11 -7.41 -6.43
C VAL A 37 -22.42 -7.32 -5.62
N ARG A 38 -23.03 -6.12 -5.53
CA ARG A 38 -24.35 -5.96 -4.89
C ARG A 38 -25.41 -6.75 -5.63
N GLU A 39 -25.46 -6.66 -6.96
CA GLU A 39 -26.44 -7.39 -7.76
C GLU A 39 -26.25 -8.92 -7.62
N LEU A 40 -25.00 -9.38 -7.62
CA LEU A 40 -24.67 -10.77 -7.35
C LEU A 40 -25.16 -11.20 -5.95
N ALA A 41 -24.90 -10.40 -4.92
CA ALA A 41 -25.34 -10.69 -3.55
C ALA A 41 -26.88 -10.74 -3.44
N LEU A 42 -27.58 -9.83 -4.12
CA LEU A 42 -29.05 -9.86 -4.22
C LEU A 42 -29.53 -11.18 -4.85
N LYS A 43 -28.94 -11.59 -5.99
CA LYS A 43 -29.24 -12.86 -6.67
C LYS A 43 -28.97 -14.08 -5.78
N LYS A 44 -28.00 -13.98 -4.85
CA LYS A 44 -27.66 -15.04 -3.89
C LYS A 44 -28.49 -15.00 -2.61
N GLY A 45 -29.51 -14.15 -2.51
CA GLY A 45 -30.44 -14.13 -1.38
C GLY A 45 -29.94 -13.36 -0.16
N PHE A 46 -28.94 -12.47 -0.30
CA PHE A 46 -28.41 -11.69 0.82
C PHE A 46 -29.38 -10.59 1.30
N GLY A 47 -30.48 -10.33 0.57
CA GLY A 47 -31.48 -9.34 0.94
C GLY A 47 -30.86 -7.96 1.19
N ASN A 48 -31.19 -7.32 2.31
CA ASN A 48 -30.65 -6.01 2.69
C ASN A 48 -29.13 -6.03 2.96
N PHE A 49 -28.54 -7.19 3.25
CA PHE A 49 -27.09 -7.29 3.47
C PHE A 49 -26.29 -7.08 2.18
N SER A 50 -26.92 -7.22 1.01
CA SER A 50 -26.29 -6.96 -0.30
C SER A 50 -25.75 -5.53 -0.46
N TYR A 51 -26.31 -4.54 0.24
CA TYR A 51 -25.85 -3.16 0.20
C TYR A 51 -24.54 -2.95 0.96
N VAL A 52 -24.34 -3.69 2.05
CA VAL A 52 -23.16 -3.56 2.92
C VAL A 52 -22.08 -4.57 2.59
N PHE A 53 -22.41 -5.67 1.90
CA PHE A 53 -21.46 -6.73 1.58
C PHE A 53 -20.26 -6.26 0.74
N PRO A 54 -20.41 -5.55 -0.39
CA PRO A 54 -19.26 -5.04 -1.14
C PRO A 54 -18.42 -4.05 -0.31
N ILE A 55 -19.11 -3.17 0.44
CA ILE A 55 -18.47 -2.17 1.32
C ILE A 55 -17.64 -2.85 2.41
N GLY A 56 -18.18 -3.91 3.01
CA GLY A 56 -17.49 -4.67 4.07
C GLY A 56 -16.21 -5.34 3.57
N ILE A 57 -16.21 -5.85 2.34
CA ILE A 57 -15.01 -6.45 1.73
C ILE A 57 -13.94 -5.38 1.51
N ASP A 58 -14.28 -4.27 0.86
CA ASP A 58 -13.32 -3.20 0.55
C ASP A 58 -12.81 -2.50 1.82
N ALA A 59 -13.69 -2.25 2.79
CA ALA A 59 -13.30 -1.75 4.11
C ALA A 59 -12.36 -2.73 4.83
N GLY A 60 -12.63 -4.04 4.74
CA GLY A 60 -11.76 -5.09 5.26
C GLY A 60 -10.37 -5.06 4.64
N ILE A 61 -10.26 -4.94 3.31
CA ILE A 61 -8.98 -4.80 2.61
C ILE A 61 -8.24 -3.55 3.08
N CYS A 62 -8.91 -2.38 3.09
CA CYS A 62 -8.33 -1.12 3.53
C CYS A 62 -7.81 -1.19 4.98
N VAL A 63 -8.59 -1.77 5.90
CA VAL A 63 -8.20 -1.93 7.31
C VAL A 63 -7.01 -2.87 7.45
N LEU A 64 -7.02 -4.03 6.80
CA LEU A 64 -5.91 -4.99 6.86
C LEU A 64 -4.61 -4.41 6.29
N LEU A 65 -4.69 -3.69 5.17
CA LEU A 65 -3.53 -3.02 4.57
C LEU A 65 -3.02 -1.85 5.42
N ALA A 66 -3.92 -1.07 6.01
CA ALA A 66 -3.55 0.00 6.94
C ALA A 66 -2.91 -0.55 8.23
N LEU A 67 -3.43 -1.66 8.75
CA LEU A 67 -2.83 -2.37 9.89
C LEU A 67 -1.48 -2.95 9.51
N ASP A 68 -1.31 -3.56 8.34
CA ASP A 68 0.00 -4.06 7.90
C ASP A 68 1.01 -2.90 7.82
N LEU A 69 0.61 -1.74 7.28
CA LEU A 69 1.46 -0.55 7.25
C LEU A 69 1.81 -0.06 8.66
N LEU A 70 0.82 -0.01 9.56
CA LEU A 70 1.01 0.41 10.95
C LEU A 70 1.96 -0.54 11.69
N LEU A 71 1.76 -1.86 11.57
CA LEU A 71 2.61 -2.87 12.20
C LEU A 71 4.03 -2.84 11.63
N THR A 72 4.17 -2.61 10.32
CA THR A 72 5.46 -2.38 9.67
C THR A 72 6.16 -1.17 10.27
N TRP A 73 5.43 -0.07 10.50
CA TRP A 73 5.97 1.14 11.11
C TRP A 73 6.51 0.88 12.53
N ILE A 74 5.75 0.15 13.37
CA ILE A 74 6.20 -0.21 14.73
C ILE A 74 7.11 -1.45 14.78
N ARG A 75 7.59 -1.94 13.62
CA ARG A 75 8.51 -3.07 13.47
C ARG A 75 8.03 -4.40 14.04
N ILE A 76 6.73 -4.65 13.95
CA ILE A 76 6.12 -5.94 14.26
C ILE A 76 5.81 -6.64 12.93
N PRO A 77 6.62 -7.64 12.49
CA PRO A 77 6.34 -8.34 11.25
C PRO A 77 5.12 -9.26 11.44
N PHE A 78 4.01 -8.94 10.77
CA PHE A 78 2.80 -9.75 10.81
C PHE A 78 2.23 -10.03 9.41
N PRO A 79 2.82 -10.98 8.66
CA PRO A 79 2.50 -11.21 7.25
C PRO A 79 1.09 -11.75 6.99
N LEU A 80 0.40 -12.25 8.02
CA LEU A 80 -0.98 -12.75 7.89
C LEU A 80 -1.96 -11.66 7.45
N LEU A 81 -1.76 -10.40 7.84
CA LEU A 81 -2.61 -9.30 7.37
C LEU A 81 -2.54 -9.14 5.86
N ARG A 82 -1.33 -9.21 5.31
CA ARG A 82 -1.08 -9.11 3.88
C ARG A 82 -1.67 -10.25 3.09
N GLN A 83 -1.43 -11.47 3.55
CA GLN A 83 -1.98 -12.67 2.90
C GLN A 83 -3.51 -12.64 2.92
N THR A 84 -4.11 -12.19 4.03
CA THR A 84 -5.55 -12.04 4.15
C THR A 84 -6.08 -10.94 3.22
N ALA A 85 -5.41 -9.79 3.13
CA ALA A 85 -5.78 -8.73 2.21
C ALA A 85 -5.72 -9.19 0.74
N TRP A 86 -4.70 -9.97 0.37
CA TRP A 86 -4.58 -10.57 -0.96
C TRP A 86 -5.66 -11.61 -1.24
N LEU A 87 -6.05 -12.40 -0.24
CA LEU A 87 -7.15 -13.35 -0.37
C LEU A 87 -8.49 -12.62 -0.57
N LEU A 88 -8.78 -11.57 0.21
CA LEU A 88 -9.98 -10.75 0.04
C LEU A 88 -10.01 -10.04 -1.32
N THR A 89 -8.84 -9.60 -1.79
CA THR A 89 -8.68 -9.03 -3.12
C THR A 89 -9.02 -10.04 -4.22
N ALA A 90 -8.47 -11.26 -4.13
CA ALA A 90 -8.77 -12.33 -5.07
C ALA A 90 -10.28 -12.68 -5.07
N ALA A 91 -10.90 -12.72 -3.88
CA ALA A 91 -12.34 -12.91 -3.75
C ALA A 91 -13.13 -11.79 -4.42
N THR A 92 -12.73 -10.53 -4.26
CA THR A 92 -13.37 -9.36 -4.88
C THR A 92 -13.33 -9.45 -6.41
N ILE A 93 -12.19 -9.82 -6.98
CA ILE A 93 -12.04 -10.05 -8.42
C ILE A 93 -12.96 -11.19 -8.88
N ALA A 94 -13.01 -12.29 -8.12
CA ALA A 94 -13.87 -13.43 -8.43
C ALA A 94 -15.36 -13.07 -8.37
N PHE A 95 -15.80 -12.31 -7.36
CA PHE A 95 -17.20 -11.86 -7.24
C PHE A 95 -17.61 -10.94 -8.38
N ASN A 96 -16.71 -10.03 -8.78
CA ASN A 96 -16.96 -9.17 -9.94
C ASN A 96 -17.11 -9.99 -11.22
N GLY A 97 -16.18 -10.91 -11.49
CA GLY A 97 -16.29 -11.81 -12.64
C GLY A 97 -17.57 -12.66 -12.60
N ALA A 98 -17.91 -13.19 -11.44
CA ALA A 98 -19.10 -14.01 -11.24
C ALA A 98 -20.42 -13.26 -11.50
N ALA A 99 -20.43 -11.93 -11.42
CA ALA A 99 -21.62 -11.13 -11.73
C ALA A 99 -22.09 -11.28 -13.18
N ALA A 100 -21.17 -11.61 -14.11
CA ALA A 100 -21.45 -11.81 -15.53
C ALA A 100 -21.35 -13.28 -15.99
N TRP A 101 -21.18 -14.22 -15.06
CA TRP A 101 -21.12 -15.64 -15.41
C TRP A 101 -22.45 -16.14 -16.03
N PRO A 102 -22.45 -16.92 -17.12
CA PRO A 102 -21.31 -17.62 -17.75
C PRO A 102 -20.64 -16.92 -18.95
N ASP A 103 -20.93 -15.64 -19.23
CA ASP A 103 -20.33 -14.92 -20.37
C ASP A 103 -18.83 -14.65 -20.15
N PRO A 104 -17.90 -15.27 -20.90
CA PRO A 104 -16.47 -15.11 -20.67
C PRO A 104 -15.97 -13.68 -20.85
N LEU A 105 -16.57 -12.94 -21.80
CA LEU A 105 -16.18 -11.55 -22.05
C LEU A 105 -16.64 -10.66 -20.89
N GLY A 106 -17.91 -10.77 -20.48
CA GLY A 106 -18.44 -10.07 -19.32
C GLY A 106 -17.69 -10.39 -18.03
N VAL A 107 -17.35 -11.65 -17.79
CA VAL A 107 -16.52 -12.08 -16.64
C VAL A 107 -15.19 -11.34 -16.65
N GLY A 108 -14.50 -11.28 -17.80
CA GLY A 108 -13.25 -10.55 -17.96
C GLY A 108 -13.40 -9.04 -17.74
N MET A 109 -14.45 -8.43 -18.31
CA MET A 109 -14.72 -7.00 -18.18
C MET A 109 -14.96 -6.58 -16.73
N HIS A 110 -15.78 -7.33 -16.00
CA HIS A 110 -16.02 -7.03 -14.59
C HIS A 110 -14.81 -7.34 -13.70
N ALA A 111 -14.02 -8.38 -14.00
CA ALA A 111 -12.82 -8.72 -13.25
C ALA A 111 -11.69 -7.68 -13.40
N VAL A 112 -11.60 -6.99 -14.54
CA VAL A 112 -10.53 -5.99 -14.79
C VAL A 112 -10.69 -4.75 -13.91
N ILE A 113 -11.92 -4.39 -13.57
CA ILE A 113 -12.25 -3.19 -12.79
C ILE A 113 -11.58 -3.20 -11.39
N PRO A 114 -11.78 -4.23 -10.54
CA PRO A 114 -11.12 -4.30 -9.24
C PRO A 114 -9.60 -4.50 -9.33
N VAL A 115 -9.08 -5.09 -10.42
CA VAL A 115 -7.62 -5.21 -10.61
C VAL A 115 -6.97 -3.84 -10.69
N LEU A 116 -7.54 -2.91 -11.45
CA LEU A 116 -7.03 -1.53 -11.55
C LEU A 116 -7.06 -0.81 -10.20
N PHE A 117 -8.13 -1.01 -9.42
CA PHE A 117 -8.26 -0.45 -8.08
C PHE A 117 -7.18 -0.97 -7.13
N VAL A 118 -7.01 -2.30 -7.07
CA VAL A 118 -6.02 -2.97 -6.22
C VAL A 118 -4.60 -2.52 -6.56
N VAL A 119 -4.25 -2.48 -7.85
CA VAL A 119 -2.91 -2.03 -8.28
C VAL A 119 -2.64 -0.59 -7.83
N SER A 120 -3.65 0.28 -7.91
CA SER A 120 -3.54 1.68 -7.46
C SER A 120 -3.34 1.76 -5.94
N VAL A 121 -4.11 0.99 -5.15
CA VAL A 121 -3.99 0.94 -3.68
C VAL A 121 -2.66 0.35 -3.25
N GLU A 122 -2.20 -0.73 -3.87
CA GLU A 122 -0.91 -1.35 -3.56
C GLU A 122 0.26 -0.46 -3.98
N ALA A 123 0.16 0.27 -5.10
CA ALA A 123 1.16 1.26 -5.47
C ALA A 123 1.25 2.39 -4.44
N ALA A 124 0.11 2.92 -3.98
CA ALA A 124 0.06 3.92 -2.92
C ALA A 124 0.66 3.39 -1.61
N ARG A 125 0.26 2.18 -1.19
CA ARG A 125 0.79 1.51 0.01
C ARG A 125 2.29 1.27 -0.10
N HIS A 126 2.79 0.83 -1.24
CA HIS A 126 4.21 0.61 -1.48
C HIS A 126 5.00 1.92 -1.39
N ALA A 127 4.47 3.01 -1.97
CA ALA A 127 5.07 4.33 -1.87
C ALA A 127 5.12 4.83 -0.41
N ILE A 128 4.02 4.70 0.33
CA ILE A 128 3.96 5.10 1.75
C ILE A 128 4.91 4.25 2.60
N GLY A 129 4.93 2.92 2.40
CA GLY A 129 5.86 2.02 3.08
C GLY A 129 7.32 2.42 2.85
N ARG A 130 7.70 2.74 1.60
CA ARG A 130 9.04 3.23 1.27
C ARG A 130 9.37 4.56 1.95
N ILE A 131 8.43 5.51 2.00
CA ILE A 131 8.62 6.79 2.69
C ILE A 131 8.79 6.57 4.20
N ALA A 132 7.99 5.68 4.79
CA ALA A 132 8.07 5.32 6.21
C ALA A 132 9.43 4.67 6.54
N ASP A 133 9.90 3.73 5.72
CA ASP A 133 11.22 3.12 5.88
C ASP A 133 12.35 4.15 5.78
N ILE A 134 12.30 5.08 4.82
CA ILE A 134 13.29 6.16 4.67
C ILE A 134 13.27 7.10 5.88
N THR A 135 12.09 7.43 6.40
CA THR A 135 11.95 8.33 7.57
C THR A 135 12.49 7.66 8.84
N ALA A 136 12.27 6.34 8.97
CA ALA A 136 12.83 5.54 10.04
C ALA A 136 14.36 5.42 9.94
N ASP A 137 14.92 5.25 8.73
CA ASP A 137 16.38 5.23 8.52
C ASP A 137 17.02 6.58 8.87
N LYS A 138 16.38 7.70 8.52
CA LYS A 138 16.82 9.04 8.95
C LYS A 138 16.74 9.26 10.47
N HIS A 139 15.75 8.69 11.16
CA HIS A 139 15.71 8.69 12.62
C HIS A 139 16.78 7.77 13.24
N MET A 140 17.23 6.75 12.53
CA MET A 140 18.29 5.82 12.95
C MET A 140 19.72 6.30 12.62
N GLU A 141 19.90 7.41 11.88
CA GLU A 141 21.20 8.04 11.63
C GLU A 141 21.77 8.81 12.84
N GLY A 142 21.10 8.77 14.00
CA GLY A 142 21.73 9.09 15.29
C GLY A 142 22.58 7.91 15.77
N VAL A 143 23.91 8.02 15.63
CA VAL A 143 24.99 7.10 16.08
C VAL A 143 24.48 5.83 16.77
N ARG A 144 24.41 4.73 16.01
CA ARG A 144 24.14 3.36 16.48
C ARG A 144 24.79 3.09 17.85
N LEU A 145 23.99 3.16 18.93
CA LEU A 145 24.34 2.66 20.27
C LEU A 145 24.83 1.19 20.21
N THR A 146 24.33 0.43 19.24
CA THR A 146 24.78 -0.94 18.96
C THR A 146 26.22 -1.04 18.44
N ARG A 147 26.77 -0.03 17.75
CA ARG A 147 28.19 -0.01 17.33
C ARG A 147 29.13 0.23 18.50
N TRP A 148 28.71 1.06 19.47
CA TRP A 148 29.45 1.22 20.72
C TRP A 148 29.50 -0.06 21.54
N LEU A 149 28.43 -0.86 21.54
CA LEU A 149 28.38 -2.12 22.28
C LEU A 149 29.15 -3.27 21.59
N LEU A 150 29.04 -3.40 20.27
CA LEU A 150 29.62 -4.52 19.51
C LEU A 150 31.08 -4.29 19.08
N SER A 151 31.51 -3.04 18.92
CA SER A 151 32.87 -2.71 18.49
C SER A 151 33.29 -1.31 18.98
N PRO A 152 33.49 -1.14 20.30
CA PRO A 152 33.85 0.16 20.88
C PRO A 152 35.19 0.70 20.34
N VAL A 153 36.17 -0.19 20.13
CA VAL A 153 37.52 0.21 19.71
C VAL A 153 37.58 0.71 18.24
N PRO A 154 37.02 0.00 17.23
CA PRO A 154 36.95 0.53 15.86
C PRO A 154 36.15 1.83 15.76
N THR A 155 35.08 1.95 16.55
CA THR A 155 34.22 3.15 16.58
C THR A 155 34.96 4.35 17.13
N PHE A 156 35.73 4.18 18.21
CA PHE A 156 36.58 5.24 18.77
C PHE A 156 37.72 5.66 17.83
N LEU A 157 38.35 4.71 17.13
CA LEU A 157 39.43 4.99 16.18
C LEU A 157 38.94 5.77 14.94
N LEU A 158 37.73 5.47 14.45
CA LEU A 158 37.10 6.23 13.37
C LEU A 158 36.75 7.67 13.80
N TRP A 159 36.16 7.83 14.99
CA TRP A 159 35.87 9.14 15.57
C TRP A 159 37.15 9.99 15.71
N ARG A 160 38.23 9.40 16.22
CA ARG A 160 39.53 10.08 16.36
C ARG A 160 40.12 10.48 15.01
N ARG A 161 39.99 9.66 13.97
CA ARG A 161 40.48 10.01 12.62
C ARG A 161 39.69 11.17 12.01
N MET A 162 38.38 11.20 12.20
CA MET A 162 37.53 12.26 11.66
C MET A 162 37.80 13.64 12.31
N ASN A 163 38.14 13.68 13.60
CA ASN A 163 38.42 14.92 14.32
C ASN A 163 39.82 15.54 14.07
N ILE A 164 40.75 14.81 13.43
CA ILE A 164 42.12 15.31 13.16
C ILE A 164 42.27 15.78 11.70
N SER A 165 41.29 15.48 10.84
CA SER A 165 41.34 15.82 9.40
C SER A 165 40.58 17.10 9.01
N MET A 166 40.09 17.90 9.96
CA MET A 166 39.68 19.28 9.67
C MET A 166 40.86 20.21 9.94
N PRO A 167 41.57 20.71 8.91
CA PRO A 167 42.33 21.93 9.09
C PRO A 167 41.34 23.09 9.28
N ILE A 168 41.61 23.91 10.29
CA ILE A 168 41.04 25.26 10.45
C ILE A 168 41.60 26.12 9.31
#